data_AF-A0A258QI67-F1
#
_entry.id   AF-A0A258QI67-F1
#
_cell.length_a   1.000
_cell.length_b   1.000
_cell.length_c   1.000
_cell.angle_alpha   90.00
_cell.angle_beta   90.00
_cell.angle_gamma   90.00
#
_symmetry.space_group_name_H-M   'P 1'
#
loop_
_entity.id
_entity.type
_entity.pdbx_description
1 polymer ?
#
loop_
_entity_poly.entity_id
_entity_poly.type
_entity_poly.pdbx_seq_one_letter_code
_entity_poly.pdbx_strand_id
1 'polypeptide(L)'
;MDVLDRIDQFVKSNPVLIFMKGTPQFPSCGFSSRASEALKACGVPFGYVNVLSDPEIFENLPRYRDWPTFPQIYVDGELIG
;
A
#
# COMPACT_ATOMS: atom_id res chain seq x y z
N MET A 1 2.59 2.80 -19.85
CA MET A 1 1.49 3.10 -18.91
C MET A 1 2.11 3.96 -17.84
N ASP A 2 1.50 5.09 -17.50
CA ASP A 2 2.05 5.97 -16.47
C ASP A 2 2.07 5.24 -15.11
N VAL A 3 3.03 5.53 -14.26
CA VAL A 3 3.13 4.90 -12.92
C VAL A 3 1.91 5.27 -12.07
N LEU A 4 1.40 6.48 -12.24
CA LEU A 4 0.19 6.94 -11.55
C LEU A 4 -1.05 6.14 -11.99
N ASP A 5 -1.16 5.80 -13.28
CA ASP A 5 -2.23 4.92 -13.79
C ASP A 5 -2.13 3.52 -13.18
N ARG A 6 -0.91 2.98 -13.03
CA ARG A 6 -0.68 1.67 -12.40
C ARG A 6 -1.11 1.68 -10.93
N ILE A 7 -0.74 2.75 -10.20
CA ILE A 7 -1.14 2.94 -8.80
C ILE A 7 -2.66 3.04 -8.68
N ASP A 8 -3.30 3.86 -9.52
CA ASP A 8 -4.75 4.00 -9.58
C ASP A 8 -5.44 2.66 -9.86
N GLN A 9 -4.90 1.87 -10.79
CA GLN A 9 -5.40 0.54 -11.08
C GLN A 9 -5.30 -0.39 -9.86
N PHE A 10 -4.17 -0.41 -9.13
CA PHE A 10 -4.04 -1.23 -7.93
C PHE A 10 -5.08 -0.84 -6.88
N VAL A 11 -5.22 0.47 -6.64
CA VAL A 11 -6.11 1.05 -5.63
C VAL A 11 -7.58 0.79 -5.97
N LYS A 12 -7.99 0.82 -7.24
CA LYS A 12 -9.36 0.55 -7.69
C LYS A 12 -9.68 -0.94 -7.84
N SER A 13 -8.69 -1.78 -8.11
CA SER A 13 -8.89 -3.22 -8.31
C SER A 13 -8.97 -4.01 -6.99
N ASN A 14 -8.62 -3.39 -5.86
CA ASN A 14 -8.57 -4.03 -4.56
C ASN A 14 -9.45 -3.25 -3.57
N PRO A 15 -10.50 -3.87 -2.98
CA PRO A 15 -11.35 -3.21 -1.98
C PRO A 15 -10.55 -2.74 -0.76
N VAL A 16 -9.52 -3.50 -0.37
CA VAL A 16 -8.57 -3.12 0.68
C VAL A 16 -7.16 -3.38 0.16
N LEU A 17 -6.32 -2.36 0.17
CA LEU A 17 -4.95 -2.43 -0.33
C LEU A 17 -3.98 -1.75 0.64
N ILE A 18 -2.82 -2.36 0.87
CA ILE A 18 -1.72 -1.73 1.60
C ILE A 18 -0.46 -1.63 0.73
N PHE A 19 0.05 -0.41 0.57
CA PHE A 19 1.42 -0.18 0.10
C PHE A 19 2.35 -0.22 1.31
N MET A 20 3.29 -1.16 1.33
CA MET A 20 4.15 -1.39 2.48
C MET A 20 5.59 -1.72 2.10
N LYS A 21 6.50 -1.56 3.05
CA LYS A 21 7.90 -1.95 2.90
C LYS A 21 8.06 -3.42 3.30
N GLY A 22 8.36 -4.28 2.33
CA GLY A 22 8.35 -5.74 2.48
C GLY A 22 6.97 -6.33 2.16
N THR A 23 6.69 -7.52 2.67
CA THR A 23 5.39 -8.20 2.50
C THR A 23 4.70 -8.39 3.85
N PRO A 24 3.39 -8.70 3.88
CA PRO A 24 2.72 -9.02 5.14
C PRO A 24 3.36 -10.19 5.89
N GLN A 25 4.01 -11.13 5.21
CA GLN A 25 4.73 -12.25 5.83
C GLN A 25 6.14 -11.87 6.26
N PHE A 26 6.81 -10.99 5.51
CA PHE A 26 8.18 -10.55 5.75
C PHE A 26 8.27 -9.02 5.67
N PRO A 27 7.79 -8.29 6.71
CA PRO A 27 7.83 -6.84 6.72
C PRO A 27 9.27 -6.34 6.93
N SER A 28 9.65 -5.27 6.22
CA SER A 28 10.99 -4.66 6.30
C SER A 28 11.02 -3.36 7.10
N CYS A 29 9.89 -2.96 7.69
CA CYS A 29 9.76 -1.75 8.52
C CYS A 29 8.73 -1.99 9.63
N GLY A 30 9.00 -1.48 10.85
CA GLY A 30 8.11 -1.65 12.00
C GLY A 30 6.70 -1.06 11.79
N PHE A 31 6.59 0.07 11.09
CA PHE A 31 5.28 0.65 10.76
C PHE A 31 4.50 -0.24 9.78
N SER A 32 5.18 -0.80 8.78
CA SER A 32 4.59 -1.76 7.84
C SER A 32 4.16 -3.05 8.52
N SER A 33 4.94 -3.57 9.49
CA SER A 33 4.57 -4.74 10.30
C SER A 33 3.25 -4.48 11.02
N ARG A 34 3.19 -3.40 11.82
CA ARG A 34 2.02 -3.04 12.62
C ARG A 34 0.76 -2.82 11.78
N ALA A 35 0.87 -2.10 10.67
CA ALA A 35 -0.26 -1.86 9.78
C ALA A 35 -0.79 -3.17 9.17
N SER A 36 0.11 -4.03 8.68
CA SER A 36 -0.29 -5.32 8.10
C SER A 36 -0.88 -6.27 9.14
N GLU A 37 -0.40 -6.25 10.39
CA GLU A 37 -0.97 -7.02 11.51
C GLU A 37 -2.35 -6.52 11.89
N ALA A 38 -2.55 -5.20 11.95
CA ALA A 38 -3.87 -4.60 12.22
C ALA A 38 -4.89 -5.00 11.14
N LEU A 39 -4.52 -4.91 9.87
CA LEU A 39 -5.38 -5.35 8.77
C LEU A 39 -5.71 -6.85 8.85
N LYS A 40 -4.72 -7.70 9.17
CA LYS A 40 -4.97 -9.14 9.39
C LYS A 40 -5.93 -9.39 10.55
N ALA A 41 -5.82 -8.64 11.63
CA ALA A 41 -6.69 -8.77 12.80
C ALA A 41 -8.16 -8.43 12.50
N CYS A 42 -8.43 -7.61 11.49
CA CYS A 42 -9.79 -7.35 11.01
C CYS A 42 -10.45 -8.58 10.34
N GLY A 43 -9.68 -9.61 9.98
CA GLY A 43 -10.22 -10.85 9.38
C GLY A 43 -10.74 -10.69 7.95
N VAL A 44 -10.41 -9.58 7.28
CA VAL A 44 -10.82 -9.29 5.90
C VAL A 44 -9.62 -9.50 4.96
N PRO A 45 -9.80 -10.15 3.80
CA PRO A 45 -8.75 -10.24 2.79
C PRO A 45 -8.34 -8.85 2.28
N PHE A 46 -7.03 -8.63 2.13
CA PHE A 46 -6.49 -7.39 1.57
C PHE A 46 -5.36 -7.70 0.58
N GLY A 47 -5.23 -6.85 -0.44
CA GLY A 47 -4.08 -6.85 -1.34
C GLY A 47 -2.90 -6.12 -0.72
N TYR A 48 -1.69 -6.42 -1.19
CA TYR A 48 -0.49 -5.69 -0.78
C TYR A 48 0.41 -5.40 -1.97
N VAL A 49 1.14 -4.29 -1.88
CA VAL A 49 2.21 -3.94 -2.81
C VAL A 49 3.48 -3.70 -2.00
N ASN A 50 4.53 -4.46 -2.31
CA ASN A 50 5.85 -4.21 -1.74
C ASN A 50 6.54 -3.08 -2.52
N VAL A 51 6.58 -1.89 -1.94
CA VAL A 51 7.16 -0.71 -2.60
C VAL A 51 8.68 -0.81 -2.74
N LEU A 52 9.34 -1.67 -1.96
CA LEU A 52 10.79 -1.89 -2.10
C LEU A 52 11.14 -2.73 -3.34
N SER A 53 10.16 -3.45 -3.89
CA SER A 53 10.35 -4.23 -5.12
C SER A 53 10.06 -3.43 -6.39
N ASP A 54 9.46 -2.24 -6.26
CA ASP A 54 9.11 -1.37 -7.39
C ASP A 54 9.51 0.08 -7.08
N PRO A 55 10.72 0.51 -7.50
CA PRO A 55 11.22 1.87 -7.27
C PRO A 55 10.31 2.96 -7.85
N GLU A 56 9.63 2.70 -8.97
CA GLU A 56 8.75 3.69 -9.60
C GLU A 56 7.55 3.99 -8.69
N ILE A 57 6.94 2.94 -8.11
CA ILE A 57 5.85 3.11 -7.13
C ILE A 57 6.37 3.81 -5.87
N PHE A 58 7.56 3.43 -5.37
CA PHE A 58 8.14 4.05 -4.19
C PHE A 58 8.32 5.56 -4.33
N GLU A 59 8.82 6.01 -5.48
CA GLU A 59 9.10 7.43 -5.75
C GLU A 59 7.83 8.25 -6.03
N ASN A 60 6.79 7.63 -6.63
CA ASN A 60 5.62 8.35 -7.13
C ASN A 60 4.36 8.20 -6.26
N LEU A 61 4.22 7.15 -5.46
CA LEU A 61 3.05 6.98 -4.58
C LEU A 61 2.80 8.19 -3.66
N PRO A 62 3.83 8.82 -3.06
CA PRO A 62 3.59 10.00 -2.22
C PRO A 62 2.91 11.16 -2.94
N ARG A 63 3.10 11.29 -4.25
CA ARG A 63 2.51 12.35 -5.09
C ARG A 63 1.09 12.03 -5.52
N TYR A 64 0.68 10.76 -5.48
CA TYR A 64 -0.65 10.34 -5.94
C TYR A 64 -1.77 10.87 -5.03
N ARG A 65 -1.53 10.99 -3.72
CA ARG A 65 -2.48 11.52 -2.72
C ARG A 65 -1.88 12.54 -1.76
N ASP A 66 -0.75 13.15 -2.13
CA ASP A 66 0.00 14.11 -1.30
C ASP A 66 0.29 13.57 0.13
N TRP A 67 0.68 12.29 0.21
CA TRP A 67 0.96 11.59 1.47
C TRP A 67 2.42 11.09 1.54
N PRO A 68 3.28 11.66 2.39
CA PRO A 68 4.73 11.47 2.28
C PRO A 68 5.26 10.14 2.82
N THR A 69 4.46 9.36 3.54
CA THR A 69 4.95 8.23 4.35
C THR A 69 4.41 6.88 3.89
N PHE A 70 5.05 5.82 4.39
CA PHE A 70 4.64 4.42 4.24
C PHE A 70 4.56 3.77 5.63
N PRO A 71 3.69 2.77 5.84
CA PRO A 71 2.74 2.21 4.87
C PRO A 71 1.59 3.18 4.52
N GLN A 72 0.92 2.94 3.40
CA GLN A 72 -0.33 3.62 3.03
C GLN A 72 -1.44 2.59 2.83
N ILE A 73 -2.58 2.80 3.47
CA ILE A 73 -3.75 1.92 3.37
C ILE A 73 -4.82 2.61 2.53
N TYR A 74 -5.34 1.88 1.55
CA TYR A 74 -6.46 2.29 0.72
C TYR A 74 -7.65 1.36 0.94
N VAL A 75 -8.85 1.94 1.02
CA VAL A 75 -10.12 1.21 1.09
C VAL A 75 -11.05 1.80 0.04
N ASP A 76 -11.60 0.94 -0.83
CA ASP A 76 -12.51 1.31 -1.93
C ASP A 76 -12.04 2.51 -2.78
N GLY A 77 -10.73 2.60 -2.99
CA GLY A 77 -10.11 3.65 -3.80
C GLY A 77 -9.65 4.90 -3.03
N GLU A 78 -9.99 5.00 -1.75
CA GLU A 78 -9.71 6.14 -0.89
C GLU A 78 -8.53 5.88 0.04
N LEU A 79 -7.67 6.88 0.23
CA LEU A 79 -6.55 6.80 1.19
C LEU A 79 -7.10 6.96 2.62
N ILE A 80 -6.78 6.01 3.48
CA ILE A 80 -7.13 6.05 4.91
C ILE A 80 -5.99 6.65 5.74
N GLY A 81 -4.73 6.33 5.41
CA GLY A 81 -3.53 6.83 6.07
C GLY A 81 -2.33 5.90 5.99
#